data_AF-A0A918IUH1-F1
#
_entry.id   AF-A0A918IUH1-F1
#
_cell.length_a   1.000
_cell.length_b   1.000
_cell.length_c   1.000
_cell.angle_alpha   90.00
_cell.angle_beta   90.00
_cell.angle_gamma   90.00
#
_symmetry.space_group_name_H-M   'P 1'
#
loop_
_entity.id
_entity.type
_entity.pdbx_description
1 polymer ?
#
loop_
_entity_poly.entity_id
_entity_poly.type
_entity_poly.pdbx_seq_one_letter_code
_entity_poly.pdbx_strand_id
1 'polypeptide(L)'
;MTQFPRDLRAMAVSAHPIRLCIDCRHQGQACLPGLMLMGRLTAAIDSARPGAEFEISGTAQITACSRPCQIAWRATAQGAWVFGDVADSADLEDLVAGARRAEQGMGQAQVPGSAAAIVSRAGALS
;
A
#
# COMPACT_ATOMS: atom_id res chain seq x y z
N MET A 1 -18.93 -21.67 42.83
CA MET A 1 -18.70 -22.41 41.57
C MET A 1 -19.67 -21.85 40.54
N THR A 2 -19.21 -20.94 39.68
CA THR A 2 -19.98 -20.50 38.52
C THR A 2 -18.99 -20.19 37.42
N GLN A 3 -18.94 -21.10 36.45
CA GLN A 3 -17.98 -21.15 35.37
C GLN A 3 -18.44 -20.24 34.24
N PHE A 4 -17.63 -19.22 33.91
CA PHE A 4 -17.83 -18.40 32.72
C PHE A 4 -17.42 -19.20 31.46
N PRO A 5 -18.17 -19.12 30.35
CA PRO A 5 -17.90 -19.90 29.14
C PRO A 5 -16.56 -19.51 28.50
N ARG A 6 -15.84 -20.53 28.04
CA ARG A 6 -14.40 -20.54 27.78
C ARG A 6 -14.06 -20.44 26.29
N ASP A 7 -14.91 -19.75 25.51
CA ASP A 7 -14.86 -19.80 24.04
C ASP A 7 -14.92 -18.40 23.40
N LEU A 8 -14.05 -17.49 23.85
CA LEU A 8 -13.58 -16.38 23.04
C LEU A 8 -12.12 -16.65 22.68
N ARG A 9 -11.89 -17.70 21.88
CA ARG A 9 -10.60 -17.88 21.23
C ARG A 9 -10.49 -16.81 20.13
N ALA A 10 -10.05 -15.65 20.62
CA ALA A 10 -9.72 -14.44 19.90
C ALA A 10 -9.12 -14.73 18.52
N MET A 11 -9.79 -14.22 17.49
CA MET A 11 -9.19 -13.93 16.19
C MET A 11 -8.09 -12.88 16.42
N ALA A 12 -6.90 -13.32 16.78
CA ALA A 12 -5.72 -12.50 16.65
C ALA A 12 -5.39 -12.41 15.15
N VAL A 13 -6.10 -11.54 14.42
CA VAL A 13 -5.59 -11.01 13.15
C VAL A 13 -4.37 -10.19 13.56
N SER A 14 -3.19 -10.80 13.47
CA SER A 14 -1.94 -10.05 13.63
C SER A 14 -1.74 -9.22 12.36
N ALA A 15 -2.52 -8.14 12.25
CA ALA A 15 -2.50 -7.17 11.16
C ALA A 15 -1.31 -6.23 11.33
N HIS A 16 -0.09 -6.66 11.03
CA HIS A 16 1.10 -5.79 11.10
C HIS A 16 2.04 -6.07 9.92
N PRO A 17 2.69 -5.07 9.28
CA PRO A 17 2.60 -3.61 9.45
C PRO A 17 2.17 -2.87 8.16
N ILE A 18 1.37 -1.81 8.31
CA ILE A 18 1.27 -0.74 7.31
C ILE A 18 2.63 -0.05 7.26
N ARG A 19 3.31 -0.10 6.11
CA ARG A 19 4.63 0.53 5.90
C ARG A 19 4.39 1.79 5.09
N LEU A 20 4.51 2.93 5.76
CA LEU A 20 4.11 4.22 5.21
C LEU A 20 5.32 5.16 5.19
N CYS A 21 5.97 5.27 4.02
CA CYS A 21 6.69 6.51 3.71
C CYS A 21 5.68 7.43 3.04
N ILE A 22 5.07 8.32 3.82
CA ILE A 22 4.10 9.29 3.27
C ILE A 22 4.79 10.50 2.68
N ASP A 23 6.03 10.79 3.06
CA ASP A 23 6.64 12.05 2.67
C ASP A 23 6.98 12.06 1.18
N CYS A 24 6.41 13.03 0.49
CA CYS A 24 6.69 13.31 -0.89
C CYS A 24 8.11 13.87 -0.99
N ARG A 25 8.99 13.21 -1.76
CA ARG A 25 10.35 13.71 -2.03
C ARG A 25 10.38 15.13 -2.58
N HIS A 26 9.33 15.54 -3.29
CA HIS A 26 9.24 16.87 -3.90
C HIS A 26 8.83 17.98 -2.95
N GLN A 27 8.11 17.64 -1.87
CA GLN A 27 7.49 18.62 -0.97
C GLN A 27 7.98 18.49 0.47
N GLY A 28 8.61 17.37 0.83
CA GLY A 28 9.02 17.06 2.21
C GLY A 28 7.83 16.91 3.17
N GLN A 29 6.62 16.70 2.65
CA GLN A 29 5.36 16.58 3.38
C GLN A 29 4.56 15.41 2.82
N ALA A 30 3.51 14.97 3.53
CA ALA A 30 2.67 13.86 3.11
C ALA A 30 2.19 13.98 1.64
N CYS A 31 2.38 12.91 0.87
CA CYS A 31 1.92 12.76 -0.51
C CYS A 31 0.41 12.53 -0.52
N LEU A 32 -0.36 13.61 -0.33
CA LEU A 32 -1.82 13.57 -0.32
C LEU A 32 -2.41 12.85 -1.54
N PRO A 33 -1.92 13.03 -2.78
CA PRO A 33 -2.46 12.30 -3.92
C PRO A 33 -2.28 10.78 -3.81
N GLY A 34 -1.11 10.32 -3.35
CA GLY A 34 -0.84 8.90 -3.15
C GLY A 34 -1.69 8.30 -2.02
N LEU A 35 -1.86 9.03 -0.92
CA LEU A 35 -2.72 8.62 0.20
C LEU A 35 -4.19 8.53 -0.19
N MET A 36 -4.69 9.50 -0.95
CA MET A 36 -6.07 9.50 -1.46
C MET A 36 -6.31 8.33 -2.41
N LEU A 37 -5.35 8.02 -3.30
CA LEU A 37 -5.45 6.86 -4.18
C LEU A 37 -5.46 5.55 -3.39
N MET A 38 -4.53 5.39 -2.43
CA MET A 38 -4.50 4.21 -1.56
C MET A 38 -5.84 4.01 -0.84
N GLY A 39 -6.35 5.05 -0.18
CA GLY A 39 -7.61 4.97 0.56
C GLY A 39 -8.81 4.59 -0.32
N ARG A 40 -8.87 5.09 -1.56
CA ARG A 40 -9.92 4.72 -2.52
C ARG A 40 -9.79 3.27 -2.98
N LEU A 41 -8.58 2.80 -3.28
CA LEU A 41 -8.32 1.43 -3.70
C LEU A 41 -8.69 0.44 -2.60
N THR A 42 -8.24 0.68 -1.36
CA THR A 42 -8.53 -0.23 -0.24
C THR A 42 -10.01 -0.25 0.09
N ALA A 43 -10.68 0.91 0.14
CA ALA A 43 -12.12 0.97 0.36
C ALA A 43 -12.91 0.24 -0.73
N ALA A 44 -12.51 0.37 -2.00
CA ALA A 44 -13.14 -0.34 -3.10
C ALA A 44 -12.92 -1.86 -3.01
N ILE A 45 -11.71 -2.31 -2.69
CA ILE A 45 -11.39 -3.74 -2.50
C ILE A 45 -12.20 -4.31 -1.32
N ASP A 46 -12.22 -3.63 -0.19
CA ASP A 46 -12.94 -4.08 1.02
C ASP A 46 -14.45 -4.16 0.77
N SER A 47 -14.99 -3.22 -0.01
CA SER A 47 -16.41 -3.21 -0.39
C SER A 47 -16.75 -4.30 -1.41
N ALA A 48 -15.90 -4.52 -2.42
CA ALA A 48 -16.19 -5.45 -3.50
C ALA A 48 -15.88 -6.92 -3.13
N ARG A 49 -14.93 -7.13 -2.20
CA ARG A 49 -14.40 -8.45 -1.80
C ARG A 49 -14.10 -9.34 -3.01
N PRO A 50 -13.26 -8.87 -3.94
CA PRO A 50 -13.03 -9.58 -5.19
C PRO A 50 -12.30 -10.91 -4.95
N GLY A 51 -12.39 -11.82 -5.91
CA GLY A 51 -11.73 -13.13 -5.84
C GLY A 51 -10.20 -13.04 -5.85
N ALA A 52 -9.51 -14.13 -5.51
CA ALA A 52 -8.05 -14.17 -5.36
C ALA A 52 -7.27 -13.76 -6.63
N GLU A 53 -7.85 -14.00 -7.81
CA GLU A 53 -7.27 -13.66 -9.12
C GLU A 53 -7.45 -12.18 -9.51
N PHE A 54 -8.13 -11.39 -8.66
CA PHE A 54 -8.35 -9.98 -8.97
C PHE A 54 -7.07 -9.18 -8.86
N GLU A 55 -6.82 -8.40 -9.91
CA GLU A 55 -5.81 -7.37 -9.94
C GLU A 55 -6.30 -6.15 -10.74
N ILE A 56 -5.95 -4.96 -10.24
CA ILE A 56 -5.97 -3.73 -11.01
C ILE A 56 -4.65 -2.98 -10.79
N SER A 57 -4.02 -2.55 -11.86
CA SER A 57 -2.75 -1.84 -11.84
C SER A 57 -2.74 -0.73 -12.88
N GLY A 58 -1.82 0.21 -12.72
CA GLY A 58 -1.66 1.29 -13.68
C GLY A 58 -0.68 2.36 -13.23
N THR A 59 -0.52 3.35 -14.09
CA THR A 59 0.26 4.56 -13.84
C THR A 59 -0.58 5.80 -14.12
N ALA A 60 -0.22 6.89 -13.46
CA ALA A 60 -0.82 8.20 -13.71
C ALA A 60 0.21 9.29 -13.43
N GLN A 61 0.14 10.37 -14.23
CA GLN A 61 0.93 11.56 -13.94
C GLN A 61 0.07 12.55 -13.14
N ILE A 62 0.55 12.92 -11.96
CA ILE A 62 -0.11 13.87 -11.08
C ILE A 62 0.57 15.23 -11.20
N THR A 63 -0.24 16.24 -11.47
CA THR A 63 0.16 17.65 -11.59
C THR A 63 -0.11 18.46 -10.32
N ALA A 64 -0.65 17.83 -9.27
CA ALA A 64 -0.93 18.46 -7.97
C ALA A 64 0.32 18.67 -7.09
N CYS A 65 1.50 18.22 -7.53
CA CYS A 65 2.78 18.42 -6.84
C CYS A 65 3.53 19.64 -7.42
N SER A 66 4.59 20.08 -6.73
CA SER A 66 5.49 21.16 -7.20
C SER A 66 6.15 20.88 -8.57
N ARG A 67 6.17 19.61 -9.00
CA ARG A 67 6.57 19.14 -10.33
C ARG A 67 5.70 17.94 -10.73
N PRO A 68 5.57 17.61 -12.03
CA PRO A 68 4.91 16.39 -12.47
C PRO A 68 5.45 15.17 -11.71
N CYS A 69 4.56 14.44 -11.05
CA CYS A 69 4.90 13.28 -10.24
C CYS A 69 4.23 12.07 -10.86
N GLN A 70 5.00 11.13 -11.39
CA GLN A 70 4.44 9.88 -11.85
C GLN A 70 4.22 8.95 -10.67
N ILE A 71 2.99 8.46 -10.59
CA ILE A 71 2.58 7.43 -9.64
C ILE A 71 2.32 6.12 -10.36
N ALA A 72 2.61 5.02 -9.69
CA ALA A 72 2.26 3.67 -10.12
C ALA A 72 1.52 2.97 -9.00
N TRP A 73 0.56 2.10 -9.31
CA TRP A 73 -0.14 1.31 -8.31
C TRP A 73 -0.42 -0.10 -8.79
N ARG A 74 -0.59 -0.98 -7.81
CA ARG A 74 -1.16 -2.31 -7.96
C ARG A 74 -2.09 -2.57 -6.79
N ALA A 75 -3.25 -3.13 -7.06
CA ALA A 75 -4.23 -3.47 -6.05
C ALA A 75 -4.79 -4.86 -6.37
N THR A 76 -4.80 -5.74 -5.38
CA THR A 76 -5.28 -7.12 -5.46
C THR A 76 -6.28 -7.37 -4.32
N ALA A 77 -6.90 -8.55 -4.29
CA ALA A 77 -7.73 -8.95 -3.16
C ALA A 77 -6.99 -8.98 -1.80
N GLN A 78 -5.65 -8.98 -1.82
CA GLN A 78 -4.80 -9.15 -0.63
C GLN A 78 -4.18 -7.85 -0.14
N GLY A 79 -4.24 -6.77 -0.94
CA GLY A 79 -3.63 -5.50 -0.58
C GLY A 79 -3.42 -4.58 -1.77
N ALA A 80 -2.87 -3.41 -1.49
CA ALA A 80 -2.55 -2.41 -2.47
C ALA A 80 -1.17 -1.80 -2.21
N TRP A 81 -0.50 -1.45 -3.30
CA TRP A 81 0.78 -0.76 -3.35
C TRP A 81 0.60 0.51 -4.18
N VAL A 82 1.08 1.64 -3.66
CA VAL A 82 1.15 2.91 -4.38
C VAL A 82 2.57 3.46 -4.28
N PHE A 83 3.15 3.77 -5.43
CA PHE A 83 4.51 4.27 -5.57
C PHE A 83 4.49 5.69 -6.13
N GLY A 84 5.32 6.58 -5.60
CA GLY A 84 5.46 7.96 -6.06
C GLY A 84 6.87 8.28 -6.56
N ASP A 85 6.97 9.27 -7.45
CA ASP A 85 8.21 9.66 -8.14
C ASP A 85 8.83 8.48 -8.88
N VAL A 86 7.98 7.76 -9.62
CA VAL A 86 8.36 6.56 -10.38
C VAL A 86 8.93 6.97 -11.73
N ALA A 87 10.11 6.45 -12.09
CA ALA A 87 10.68 6.68 -13.42
C ALA A 87 9.81 6.06 -14.52
N ASP A 88 9.75 6.68 -15.71
CA ASP A 88 8.95 6.19 -16.85
C ASP A 88 9.33 4.77 -17.30
N SER A 89 10.56 4.36 -17.06
CA SER A 89 11.08 3.03 -17.38
C SER A 89 10.98 2.02 -16.23
N ALA A 90 10.37 2.39 -15.11
CA ALA A 90 10.30 1.50 -13.95
C ALA A 90 9.29 0.37 -14.20
N ASP A 91 9.71 -0.86 -13.88
CA ASP A 91 8.85 -2.03 -13.93
C ASP A 91 8.02 -2.16 -12.64
N LEU A 92 6.70 -2.31 -12.78
CA LEU A 92 5.79 -2.37 -11.63
C LEU A 92 5.97 -3.65 -10.81
N GLU A 93 6.30 -4.78 -11.42
CA GLU A 93 6.59 -6.02 -10.69
C GLU A 93 7.88 -5.88 -9.89
N ASP A 94 8.90 -5.21 -10.44
CA ASP A 94 10.13 -4.91 -9.70
C ASP A 94 9.88 -4.00 -8.50
N LEU A 95 9.03 -2.99 -8.64
CA LEU A 95 8.60 -2.11 -7.55
C LEU A 95 7.88 -2.89 -6.44
N VAL A 96 6.93 -3.75 -6.82
CA VAL A 96 6.16 -4.59 -5.88
C VAL A 96 7.07 -5.63 -5.21
N ALA A 97 7.94 -6.29 -5.95
CA ALA A 97 8.91 -7.22 -5.42
C ALA A 97 9.88 -6.51 -4.46
N GLY A 98 10.31 -5.29 -4.79
CA GLY A 98 11.09 -4.42 -3.92
C GLY A 98 10.36 -4.11 -2.62
N ALA A 99 9.09 -3.72 -2.69
CA ALA A 99 8.24 -3.46 -1.52
C ALA A 99 8.05 -4.71 -0.64
N ARG A 100 7.87 -5.90 -1.25
CA ARG A 100 7.76 -7.16 -0.51
C ARG A 100 9.07 -7.56 0.18
N ARG A 101 10.22 -7.40 -0.49
CA ARG A 101 11.54 -7.62 0.13
C ARG A 101 11.77 -6.63 1.28
N ALA A 102 11.39 -5.37 1.08
CA ALA A 102 11.39 -4.35 2.11
C ALA A 102 10.57 -4.82 3.33
N GLU A 103 9.33 -5.26 3.15
CA GLU A 103 8.46 -5.76 4.24
C GLU A 103 9.13 -6.87 5.08
N GLN A 104 9.94 -7.72 4.45
CA GLN A 104 10.59 -8.87 5.07
C GLN A 104 11.87 -8.54 5.86
N GLY A 105 12.43 -7.32 5.73
CA GLY A 105 13.62 -6.85 6.45
C GLY A 105 13.36 -5.58 7.26
N MET A 106 13.73 -5.56 8.54
CA MET A 106 13.56 -4.42 9.44
C MET A 106 14.46 -3.24 9.05
N GLY A 107 13.89 -2.19 8.46
CA GLY A 107 14.58 -0.93 8.15
C GLY A 107 13.82 -0.09 7.10
N GLN A 108 14.13 1.20 7.02
CA GLN A 108 13.64 2.13 5.98
C GLN A 108 14.11 1.64 4.59
N ALA A 109 13.38 0.69 4.03
CA ALA A 109 13.78 0.09 2.77
C ALA A 109 13.27 0.96 1.62
N GLN A 110 14.17 1.79 1.11
CA GLN A 110 14.07 2.41 -0.19
C GLN A 110 13.68 1.34 -1.22
N VAL A 111 12.54 1.51 -1.92
CA VAL A 111 12.17 0.66 -3.05
C VAL A 111 12.88 1.21 -4.28
N PRO A 112 13.85 0.48 -4.88
CA PRO A 112 14.57 0.96 -6.06
C PRO A 112 13.60 1.34 -7.18
N GLY A 113 13.79 2.50 -7.81
CA GLY A 113 12.90 3.00 -8.86
C GLY A 113 11.68 3.79 -8.37
N SER A 114 11.51 3.97 -7.05
CA SER A 114 10.52 4.89 -6.47
C SER A 114 11.13 5.71 -5.33
N ALA A 115 10.59 6.91 -5.10
CA ALA A 115 10.99 7.71 -3.94
C ALA A 115 10.13 7.44 -2.70
N ALA A 116 8.91 6.96 -2.88
CA ALA A 116 8.00 6.64 -1.79
C ALA A 116 7.15 5.42 -2.16
N ALA A 117 6.91 4.57 -1.18
CA ALA A 117 5.98 3.44 -1.28
C ALA A 117 5.02 3.50 -0.10
N ILE A 118 3.73 3.44 -0.42
CA ILE A 118 2.63 3.26 0.52
C ILE A 118 2.10 1.85 0.29
N VAL A 119 2.10 1.03 1.34
CA VAL A 119 1.61 -0.35 1.25
C VAL A 119 0.51 -0.58 2.28
N SER A 120 -0.58 -1.18 1.81
CA SER A 120 -1.70 -1.62 2.64
C SER A 120 -2.03 -3.07 2.35
N ARG A 121 -2.31 -3.86 3.38
CA ARG A 121 -2.88 -5.21 3.23
C ARG A 121 -4.39 -5.15 3.40
N ALA A 122 -5.11 -6.07 2.77
CA ALA A 122 -6.55 -6.21 2.96
C ALA A 122 -6.88 -6.39 4.46
N GLY A 123 -7.91 -5.68 4.94
CA GLY A 123 -8.31 -5.70 6.35
C GLY A 123 -7.41 -4.91 7.32
N ALA A 124 -6.46 -4.10 6.85
CA ALA A 124 -5.59 -3.28 7.71
C ALA A 124 -6.17 -1.89 8.04
N LEU A 125 -7.25 -1.46 7.39
CA LEU A 125 -7.80 -0.09 7.50
C LEU A 125 -9.28 -0.04 7.92
N SER A 126 -9.84 -1.16 8.40
CA SER A 126 -11.23 -1.29 8.87
C SER A 126 -11.37 -1.09 10.37
#